data_AF-A0A6P7F7A7-F1
#
_entry.id   AF-A0A6P7F7A7-F1
#
_cell.length_a   1.000
_cell.length_b   1.000
_cell.length_c   1.000
_cell.angle_alpha   90.00
_cell.angle_beta   90.00
_cell.angle_gamma   90.00
#
_symmetry.space_group_name_H-M   'P 1'
#
loop_
_entity.id
_entity.type
_entity.pdbx_description
1 polymer ?
#
loop_
_entity_poly.entity_id
_entity_poly.type
_entity_poly.pdbx_seq_one_letter_code
_entity_poly.pdbx_strand_id
1 'polypeptide(L)'
;MSSVELRSRLNISSLEDYRTKCDLIFLYKLLDHTTDCSDLLSLINFRCSTRILRDMPVFSIKHYHTNYGKFSPINRIQTLGNDFSQSYDLVDTGFVRFKHCLTEYVRNGR
;
A
#
# COMPACT_ATOMS: atom_id res chain seq x y z
N MET A 1 -19.15 -20.10 18.96
CA MET A 1 -17.80 -19.51 18.84
C MET A 1 -17.73 -18.84 17.49
N SER A 2 -17.56 -17.51 17.43
CA SER A 2 -17.58 -16.80 16.14
C SER A 2 -16.24 -16.98 15.40
N SER A 3 -16.25 -16.83 14.07
CA SER A 3 -15.03 -16.92 13.25
C SER A 3 -13.98 -15.86 13.64
N VAL A 4 -14.43 -14.71 14.15
CA VAL A 4 -13.56 -13.63 14.65
C VAL A 4 -12.83 -14.07 15.91
N GLU A 5 -13.54 -14.72 16.83
CA GLU A 5 -12.97 -15.20 18.08
C GLU A 5 -11.93 -16.30 17.85
N LEU A 6 -12.21 -17.22 16.92
CA LEU A 6 -11.26 -18.24 16.46
C LEU A 6 -9.98 -17.64 15.88
N ARG A 7 -10.11 -16.62 15.02
CA ARG A 7 -8.97 -15.96 14.39
C ARG A 7 -8.09 -15.24 15.42
N SER A 8 -8.70 -14.61 16.42
CA SER A 8 -7.95 -13.99 17.52
C SER A 8 -7.16 -15.03 18.32
N ARG A 9 -7.80 -16.15 18.72
CA ARG A 9 -7.14 -17.23 19.47
C ARG A 9 -6.00 -17.91 18.71
N LEU A 10 -6.13 -18.02 17.38
CA LEU A 10 -5.12 -18.64 16.52
C LEU A 10 -4.10 -17.63 15.95
N ASN A 11 -4.19 -16.35 16.34
CA ASN A 11 -3.35 -15.27 15.82
C ASN A 11 -3.36 -15.16 14.28
N ILE A 12 -4.53 -15.37 13.67
CA ILE A 12 -4.73 -15.33 12.22
C ILE A 12 -5.20 -13.94 11.79
N SER A 13 -4.36 -13.26 11.02
CA SER A 13 -4.68 -11.96 10.41
C SER A 13 -5.92 -12.02 9.51
N SER A 14 -6.58 -10.89 9.29
CA SER A 14 -7.72 -10.86 8.38
C SER A 14 -7.28 -11.02 6.93
N LEU A 15 -8.19 -11.48 6.07
CA LEU A 15 -7.91 -11.51 4.63
C LEU A 15 -7.66 -10.09 4.12
N GLU A 16 -8.35 -9.09 4.68
CA GLU A 16 -8.15 -7.69 4.36
C GLU A 16 -6.74 -7.22 4.74
N ASP A 17 -6.29 -7.53 5.96
CA ASP A 17 -4.93 -7.24 6.45
C ASP A 17 -3.89 -7.88 5.55
N TYR A 18 -4.10 -9.16 5.22
CA TYR A 18 -3.20 -9.91 4.37
C TYR A 18 -3.09 -9.28 2.98
N ARG A 19 -4.23 -8.91 2.37
CA ARG A 19 -4.26 -8.23 1.07
C ARG A 19 -3.55 -6.89 1.11
N THR A 20 -3.80 -6.09 2.14
CA THR A 20 -3.13 -4.79 2.35
C THR A 20 -1.61 -4.96 2.48
N LYS A 21 -1.16 -5.95 3.25
CA LYS A 21 0.27 -6.27 3.37
C LYS A 21 0.88 -6.67 2.04
N CYS A 22 0.23 -7.56 1.29
CA CYS A 22 0.71 -8.00 -0.02
C CYS A 22 0.78 -6.85 -1.02
N ASP A 23 -0.24 -5.99 -1.06
CA ASP A 23 -0.31 -4.83 -1.95
C ASP A 23 0.84 -3.84 -1.71
N LEU A 24 1.08 -3.48 -0.44
CA LEU A 24 2.16 -2.56 -0.06
C LEU A 24 3.55 -3.18 -0.23
N ILE A 25 3.73 -4.47 0.08
CA ILE A 25 4.99 -5.18 -0.19
C ILE A 25 5.26 -5.24 -1.69
N PHE A 26 4.24 -5.51 -2.50
CA PHE A 26 4.37 -5.52 -3.95
C PHE A 26 4.76 -4.15 -4.47
N LEU A 27 4.13 -3.08 -3.98
CA LEU A 27 4.50 -1.71 -4.32
C LEU A 27 5.96 -1.39 -3.96
N TYR A 28 6.37 -1.70 -2.73
CA TYR A 28 7.76 -1.52 -2.29
C TYR A 28 8.73 -2.23 -3.23
N LYS A 29 8.46 -3.51 -3.53
CA LYS A 29 9.31 -4.32 -4.41
C LYS A 29 9.38 -3.80 -5.84
N LEU A 30 8.28 -3.22 -6.34
CA LEU A 30 8.20 -2.61 -7.66
C LEU A 30 9.04 -1.33 -7.74
N LEU A 31 9.15 -0.58 -6.63
CA LEU A 31 9.92 0.66 -6.54
C LEU A 31 11.40 0.43 -6.24
N ASP A 32 11.72 -0.53 -5.37
CA ASP A 32 13.08 -0.90 -4.97
C ASP A 32 13.82 -1.71 -6.06
N HIS A 33 13.30 -1.75 -7.29
CA HIS A 33 13.82 -2.51 -8.44
C HIS A 33 14.03 -4.02 -8.22
N THR A 34 13.56 -4.58 -7.11
CA THR A 34 13.59 -6.04 -6.89
C THR A 34 12.69 -6.80 -7.87
N THR A 35 11.74 -6.11 -8.49
CA THR A 35 10.89 -6.63 -9.57
C THR A 35 11.23 -5.91 -10.86
N ASP A 36 11.97 -6.57 -11.76
CA ASP A 36 12.34 -6.03 -13.06
C ASP A 36 11.18 -6.17 -14.05
N CYS A 37 10.27 -5.19 -14.04
CA CYS A 37 9.18 -5.10 -14.99
C CYS A 37 8.84 -3.64 -15.28
N SER A 38 9.44 -3.10 -16.34
CA SER A 38 9.20 -1.73 -16.81
C SER A 38 7.75 -1.46 -17.13
N ASP A 39 7.04 -2.45 -17.68
CA ASP A 39 5.63 -2.30 -18.06
C ASP A 39 4.75 -2.05 -16.84
N LEU A 40 4.93 -2.82 -15.77
CA LEU A 40 4.20 -2.63 -14.52
C LEU A 40 4.58 -1.32 -13.84
N LEU A 41 5.87 -0.97 -13.84
CA LEU A 41 6.32 0.31 -13.28
C LEU A 41 5.74 1.50 -14.05
N SER A 42 5.59 1.39 -15.37
CA SER A 42 4.99 2.44 -16.22
C SER A 42 3.52 2.74 -15.87
N LEU A 43 2.84 1.79 -15.22
CA LEU A 43 1.47 1.98 -14.75
C LEU A 43 1.40 2.80 -13.46
N ILE A 44 2.49 2.91 -12.71
CA ILE A 44 2.58 3.70 -11.47
C ILE A 44 2.73 5.17 -11.79
N ASN A 45 1.78 5.97 -11.32
CA ASN A 45 1.76 7.41 -11.59
C ASN A 45 2.30 8.15 -10.38
N PHE A 46 3.52 8.68 -10.47
CA PHE A 46 4.07 9.55 -9.42
C PHE A 46 3.48 10.95 -9.51
N ARG A 47 3.23 11.55 -8.35
CA ARG A 47 2.81 12.94 -8.26
C ARG A 47 4.04 13.82 -8.11
N CYS A 48 4.46 14.43 -9.20
CA CYS A 48 5.47 15.50 -9.16
C CYS A 48 4.80 16.81 -8.77
N SER A 49 4.54 17.04 -7.49
CA SER A 49 4.00 18.32 -7.02
C SER A 49 5.09 19.38 -6.99
N THR A 50 4.87 20.50 -7.68
CA THR A 50 5.74 21.69 -7.62
C THR A 50 5.49 22.55 -6.39
N ARG A 51 4.44 22.25 -5.62
CA ARG A 51 4.02 22.99 -4.42
C ARG A 51 3.98 22.07 -3.21
N ILE A 52 4.55 22.53 -2.11
CA ILE A 52 4.48 21.85 -0.80
C ILE A 52 3.08 22.05 -0.23
N LEU A 53 2.37 20.95 0.00
CA LEU A 53 1.05 20.91 0.63
C LEU A 53 1.16 20.17 1.97
N ARG A 54 0.17 20.31 2.85
CA ARG A 54 0.12 19.53 4.11
C ARG A 54 0.04 18.03 3.83
N ASP A 55 -0.73 17.66 2.80
CA ASP A 55 -0.76 16.31 2.27
C ASP A 55 0.05 16.26 0.97
N MET A 56 1.14 15.50 0.98
CA MET A 56 1.97 15.25 -0.19
C MET A 56 1.87 13.78 -0.61
N PRO A 57 0.77 13.40 -1.29
CA PRO A 57 0.65 12.03 -1.76
C PRO A 57 1.74 11.76 -2.81
N VAL A 58 2.44 10.64 -2.62
CA VAL A 58 3.53 10.18 -3.49
C VAL A 58 3.02 9.84 -4.89
N PHE A 59 1.81 9.30 -4.98
CA PHE A 59 1.19 8.82 -6.21
C PHE A 59 0.00 9.68 -6.64
N SER A 60 -0.14 9.88 -7.95
CA SER A 60 -1.30 10.50 -8.59
C SER A 60 -2.37 9.44 -8.87
N ILE A 61 -3.53 9.54 -8.23
CA ILE A 61 -4.63 8.59 -8.42
C ILE A 61 -5.49 9.05 -9.61
N LYS A 62 -5.57 8.22 -10.65
CA LYS A 62 -6.50 8.46 -11.78
C LYS A 62 -7.94 8.34 -11.29
N HIS A 63 -8.81 9.23 -11.77
CA HIS A 63 -10.24 9.14 -11.49
C HIS A 63 -10.89 8.11 -12.42
N TYR A 64 -11.79 7.28 -11.88
CA TYR A 64 -12.50 6.25 -12.63
C TYR A 64 -14.00 6.35 -12.38
N HIS A 65 -14.79 6.17 -13.44
CA HIS A 65 -16.25 6.23 -13.38
C HIS A 65 -16.90 5.00 -12.76
N THR A 66 -16.17 3.88 -12.65
CA THR A 66 -16.68 2.62 -12.13
C THR A 66 -15.93 2.18 -10.88
N ASN A 67 -16.64 1.49 -9.99
CA ASN A 67 -16.02 0.84 -8.84
C ASN A 67 -14.93 -0.15 -9.26
N TYR A 68 -15.12 -0.87 -10.37
CA TYR A 68 -14.10 -1.76 -10.93
C TYR A 68 -12.79 -1.03 -11.26
N GLY A 69 -12.87 0.15 -11.90
CA GLY A 69 -11.69 0.96 -12.18
C GLY A 69 -11.04 1.50 -10.90
N LYS A 70 -11.85 1.99 -9.96
CA LYS A 70 -11.39 2.50 -8.66
C LYS A 70 -10.67 1.43 -7.82
N PHE A 71 -11.21 0.22 -7.77
CA PHE A 71 -10.66 -0.90 -7.01
C PHE A 71 -9.73 -1.81 -7.83
N SER A 72 -9.36 -1.38 -9.04
CA SER A 72 -8.34 -2.07 -9.83
C SER A 72 -7.02 -2.15 -9.06
N PRO A 73 -6.21 -3.21 -9.26
CA PRO A 73 -5.00 -3.42 -8.46
C PRO A 73 -4.07 -2.21 -8.43
N ILE A 74 -3.77 -1.61 -9.58
CA ILE A 74 -2.86 -0.45 -9.68
C ILE A 74 -3.40 0.76 -8.91
N ASN A 75 -4.68 1.12 -9.10
CA ASN A 75 -5.27 2.24 -8.39
C ASN A 75 -5.30 1.99 -6.87
N ARG A 76 -5.76 0.80 -6.47
CA ARG A 76 -5.86 0.40 -5.07
C ARG A 76 -4.51 0.45 -4.38
N ILE A 77 -3.46 -0.06 -5.02
CA ILE A 77 -2.09 -0.09 -4.49
C ILE A 77 -1.53 1.34 -4.37
N GLN A 78 -1.71 2.20 -5.38
CA GLN A 78 -1.28 3.60 -5.28
C GLN A 78 -2.03 4.36 -4.19
N THR A 79 -3.33 4.10 -4.02
CA THR A 79 -4.14 4.71 -2.96
C THR A 79 -3.66 4.28 -1.58
N LEU A 80 -3.41 2.97 -1.41
CA LEU A 80 -2.80 2.41 -0.22
C LEU A 80 -1.41 2.99 0.06
N GLY A 81 -0.59 3.14 -0.97
CA GLY A 81 0.75 3.73 -0.86
C GLY A 81 0.70 5.17 -0.39
N ASN A 82 -0.24 5.97 -0.88
CA ASN A 82 -0.46 7.34 -0.41
C ASN A 82 -0.86 7.39 1.06
N ASP A 83 -1.80 6.55 1.47
CA ASP A 83 -2.25 6.45 2.86
C ASP A 83 -1.10 6.05 3.80
N PHE A 84 -0.35 5.01 3.42
CA PHE A 84 0.84 4.56 4.15
C PHE A 84 1.90 5.67 4.24
N SER A 85 2.13 6.41 3.15
CA SER A 85 3.13 7.47 3.07
C SER A 85 2.88 8.68 3.99
N GLN A 86 1.67 8.81 4.53
CA GLN A 86 1.36 9.85 5.52
C GLN A 86 2.07 9.62 6.86
N SER A 87 2.31 8.36 7.21
CA SER A 87 2.87 7.97 8.52
C SER A 87 4.24 7.29 8.41
N TYR A 88 4.56 6.69 7.25
CA TYR A 88 5.76 5.89 7.06
C TYR A 88 6.40 6.18 5.72
N ASP A 89 7.74 6.27 5.69
CA ASP A 89 8.46 6.43 4.43
C ASP A 89 8.49 5.12 3.63
N LEU A 90 8.10 5.21 2.36
CA LEU A 90 7.94 4.08 1.45
C LEU A 90 9.18 3.84 0.58
N VAL A 91 10.07 4.83 0.42
CA VAL A 91 11.20 4.79 -0.54
C VAL A 91 12.56 4.72 0.15
N ASP A 92 12.73 5.38 1.30
CA ASP A 92 14.04 5.44 2.00
C ASP A 92 14.18 4.40 3.12
N THR A 93 13.27 3.40 3.18
CA THR A 93 13.32 2.36 4.22
C THR A 93 13.80 1.03 3.67
N GLY A 94 14.78 0.41 4.32
CA GLY A 94 15.17 -0.97 3.99
C GLY A 94 14.05 -1.98 4.29
N PHE A 95 13.98 -3.07 3.52
CA PHE A 95 12.87 -4.02 3.52
C PHE A 95 12.48 -4.60 4.89
N VAL A 96 13.46 -4.82 5.78
CA VAL A 96 13.21 -5.31 7.15
C VAL A 96 12.44 -4.28 7.97
N ARG A 97 12.89 -3.01 7.92
CA ARG A 97 12.22 -1.89 8.59
C ARG A 97 10.84 -1.66 8.00
N PHE A 98 10.72 -1.74 6.67
CA PHE A 98 9.44 -1.64 5.97
C PHE A 98 8.44 -2.68 6.49
N LYS A 99 8.82 -3.96 6.62
CA LYS A 99 7.93 -5.01 7.18
C LYS A 99 7.48 -4.73 8.61
N HIS A 100 8.34 -4.14 9.43
CA HIS A 100 7.98 -3.74 10.78
C HIS A 100 6.92 -2.63 10.74
N CYS A 101 7.19 -1.55 9.99
CA CYS A 101 6.24 -0.45 9.79
C CYS A 101 4.89 -0.93 9.23
N LEU A 102 4.91 -1.86 8.27
CA LEU A 102 3.72 -2.49 7.70
C LEU A 102 2.89 -3.24 8.74
N THR A 103 3.55 -3.94 9.68
CA THR A 103 2.87 -4.67 10.74
C THR A 103 2.18 -3.71 11.71
N GLU A 104 2.84 -2.61 12.05
CA GLU A 104 2.29 -1.54 12.89
C GLU A 104 1.15 -0.79 12.20
N TYR A 105 1.30 -0.44 10.91
CA TYR A 105 0.24 0.19 10.11
C TYR A 105 -1.05 -0.64 10.11
N VAL A 106 -0.94 -1.95 9.91
CA VAL A 106 -2.11 -2.86 9.93
C VAL A 106 -2.71 -2.99 11.34
N ARG A 107 -1.87 -2.95 12.39
CA ARG A 107 -2.33 -3.02 13.78
C ARG A 107 -3.07 -1.78 14.23
N ASN A 108 -2.63 -0.61 13.80
CA ASN A 108 -3.21 0.66 14.21
C ASN A 108 -4.61 0.89 13.64
N GLY A 109 -5.04 0.05 12.69
CA GLY A 109 -6.33 0.18 12.02
C GLY A 109 -6.33 1.41 11.11
N ARG A 110 -6.93 1.24 9.93
CA ARG A 110 -7.38 2.40 9.16
C ARG A 110 -8.44 3.18 9.95
#